data_AF-A0A955X9U1-F1
#
_entry.id   AF-A0A955X9U1-F1
#
_cell.length_a   1.000
_cell.length_b   1.000
_cell.length_c   1.000
_cell.angle_alpha   90.00
_cell.angle_beta   90.00
_cell.angle_gamma   90.00
#
_symmetry.space_group_name_H-M   'P 1'
#
loop_
_entity.id
_entity.type
_entity.pdbx_description
1 polymer ?
#
loop_
_entity_poly.entity_id
_entity_poly.type
_entity_poly.pdbx_seq_one_letter_code
_entity_poly.pdbx_strand_id
1 'polypeptide(L)'
;MGVLLGPAAAALLTCLATATPRAHPELGSVRWLRSLPEAQAEAKRTGRPLLILFDEVPGCQTCVRYGQHVLSHPLIVEAAEDLFVPVAIFNNAGGADRAALERFEEPSWNNPVVRLVDAALAPLAPRISGDYSQAGLLEGMQAALTSAGQPVPTYLSNLTRELSLPPTKTAHYSMYCFWSGEVCLGELPGVVETRAGFADGKEVVEVTYDPRRVTRAALDEAAKGCGTPLPGVGFKPSARDDKYQLRGARWREVFMTPAQRTAVNARVGRGQPVTDLLSPRQIAALGL
;
A
#
# COMPACT_ATOMS: atom_id res chain seq x y z
N MET A 1 24.02 52.98 37.33
CA MET A 1 25.13 52.17 36.78
C MET A 1 25.12 50.87 37.57
N GLY A 2 24.59 49.73 37.13
CA GLY A 2 24.61 49.11 35.81
C GLY A 2 25.31 47.75 36.00
N VAL A 3 24.56 46.70 36.38
CA VAL A 3 25.08 45.33 36.47
C VAL A 3 24.31 44.48 35.47
N LEU A 4 25.03 44.00 34.46
CA LEU A 4 24.56 43.14 33.38
C LEU A 4 24.28 41.72 33.90
N LEU A 5 23.03 41.27 33.75
CA LEU A 5 22.66 39.86 33.85
C LEU A 5 22.84 39.22 32.47
N GLY A 6 23.75 38.25 32.36
CA GLY A 6 23.92 37.41 31.17
C GLY A 6 22.80 36.37 31.03
N PRO A 7 22.49 35.89 29.82
CA PRO A 7 21.39 34.95 29.62
C PRO A 7 21.80 33.53 30.04
N ALA A 8 20.95 32.88 30.81
CA ALA A 8 21.04 31.45 31.10
C ALA A 8 20.72 30.65 29.83
N ALA A 9 21.65 29.80 29.39
CA ALA A 9 21.43 28.85 28.30
C ALA A 9 20.53 27.71 28.80
N ALA A 10 19.29 27.65 28.30
CA ALA A 10 18.42 26.50 28.48
C ALA A 10 18.84 25.39 27.51
N ALA A 11 19.42 24.32 28.04
CA ALA A 11 19.68 23.10 27.27
C ALA A 11 18.36 22.37 27.00
N LEU A 12 17.92 22.34 25.74
CA LEU A 12 16.86 21.44 25.30
C LEU A 12 17.39 20.01 25.33
N LEU A 13 16.91 19.22 26.29
CA LEU A 13 17.09 17.77 26.29
C LEU A 13 16.10 17.18 25.28
N THR A 14 16.56 16.90 24.07
CA THR A 14 15.75 16.20 23.06
C THR A 14 15.61 14.74 23.49
N CYS A 15 14.44 14.38 24.02
CA CYS A 15 14.10 13.00 24.34
C CYS A 15 13.93 12.23 23.02
N LEU A 16 14.96 11.50 22.59
CA LEU A 16 14.85 10.51 21.53
C LEU A 16 13.96 9.37 22.04
N ALA A 17 12.70 9.36 21.63
CA ALA A 17 11.83 8.20 21.81
C ALA A 17 12.41 7.03 20.98
N THR A 18 13.15 6.14 21.63
CA THR A 18 13.55 4.87 21.04
C THR A 18 12.29 4.03 20.85
N ALA A 19 11.93 3.74 19.60
CA ALA A 19 10.84 2.82 19.30
C ALA A 19 11.12 1.47 19.96
N THR A 20 10.25 1.06 20.88
CA THR A 20 10.33 -0.25 21.53
C THR A 20 10.28 -1.34 20.45
N PRO A 21 11.17 -2.35 20.47
CA PRO A 21 11.10 -3.46 19.53
C PRO A 21 9.70 -4.08 19.57
N ARG A 22 9.10 -4.30 18.40
CA ARG A 22 7.79 -4.94 18.31
C ARG A 22 7.93 -6.34 18.92
N ALA A 23 7.06 -6.68 19.88
CA ALA A 23 7.17 -7.94 20.62
C ALA A 23 7.16 -9.18 19.71
N HIS A 24 6.49 -9.10 18.56
CA HIS A 24 6.43 -10.14 17.53
C HIS A 24 6.53 -9.50 16.13
N PRO A 25 7.73 -9.43 15.52
CA PRO A 25 7.90 -8.87 14.17
C PRO A 25 7.18 -9.68 13.07
N GLU A 26 6.91 -10.96 13.29
CA GLU A 26 6.19 -11.87 12.39
C GLU A 26 4.75 -11.40 12.13
N LEU A 27 4.15 -10.75 13.13
CA LEU A 27 2.77 -10.25 13.04
C LEU A 27 2.65 -8.92 12.26
N GLY A 28 3.77 -8.29 11.92
CA GLY A 28 3.76 -7.01 11.23
C GLY A 28 2.99 -5.93 11.99
N SER A 29 2.28 -5.07 11.26
CA SER A 29 1.53 -3.92 11.82
C SER A 29 0.03 -4.11 12.00
N VAL A 30 -0.51 -5.26 11.65
CA VAL A 30 -1.92 -5.57 11.84
C VAL A 30 -2.23 -5.78 13.33
N ARG A 31 -3.35 -5.24 13.79
CA ARG A 31 -3.91 -5.49 15.13
C ARG A 31 -4.65 -6.82 15.15
N TRP A 32 -3.93 -7.88 15.52
CA TRP A 32 -4.47 -9.24 15.58
C TRP A 32 -5.26 -9.53 16.86
N LEU A 33 -6.43 -10.12 16.73
CA LEU A 33 -7.03 -10.93 17.79
C LEU A 33 -6.20 -12.20 18.01
N ARG A 34 -6.31 -12.80 19.19
CA ARG A 34 -5.61 -14.05 19.58
C ARG A 34 -6.56 -15.19 19.93
N SER A 35 -7.86 -15.00 19.74
CA SER A 35 -8.91 -15.96 20.07
C SER A 35 -9.84 -16.13 18.86
N LEU A 36 -9.84 -17.33 18.28
CA LEU A 36 -10.71 -17.65 17.15
C LEU A 36 -12.20 -17.50 17.50
N PRO A 37 -12.70 -17.94 18.68
CA PRO A 37 -14.08 -17.70 19.08
C PRO A 37 -14.45 -16.22 19.18
N GLU A 38 -13.56 -15.38 19.71
CA GLU A 38 -13.78 -13.92 19.76
C GLU A 38 -13.83 -13.32 18.36
N ALA A 39 -12.91 -13.73 17.47
CA ALA A 39 -12.88 -13.29 16.09
C ALA A 39 -14.16 -13.70 15.33
N GLN A 40 -14.69 -14.90 15.57
CA GLN A 40 -15.96 -15.33 15.00
C GLN A 40 -17.14 -14.52 15.53
N ALA A 41 -17.16 -14.21 16.82
CA ALA A 41 -18.21 -13.36 17.41
C ALA A 41 -18.18 -11.96 16.80
N GLU A 42 -16.99 -11.38 16.63
CA GLU A 42 -16.79 -10.08 15.98
C GLU A 42 -17.16 -10.09 14.50
N ALA A 43 -16.84 -11.17 13.78
CA ALA A 43 -17.23 -11.36 12.39
C ALA A 43 -18.76 -11.43 12.23
N LYS A 44 -19.45 -12.16 13.12
CA LYS A 44 -20.92 -12.19 13.15
C LYS A 44 -21.51 -10.81 13.44
N ARG A 45 -20.91 -10.07 14.38
CA ARG A 45 -21.38 -8.75 14.81
C ARG A 45 -21.21 -7.69 13.73
N THR A 46 -20.10 -7.71 13.00
CA THR A 46 -19.75 -6.69 12.00
C THR A 46 -20.12 -7.08 10.57
N GLY A 47 -20.42 -8.36 10.32
CA GLY A 47 -20.59 -8.91 8.98
C GLY A 47 -19.29 -9.03 8.18
N ARG A 48 -18.13 -8.75 8.78
CA ARG A 48 -16.83 -8.83 8.10
C ARG A 48 -16.30 -10.27 8.09
N PRO A 49 -15.72 -10.75 6.99
CA PRO A 49 -15.03 -12.03 6.95
C PRO A 49 -13.80 -12.04 7.88
N LEU A 50 -13.33 -13.24 8.25
CA LEU A 50 -12.10 -13.39 9.02
C LEU A 50 -10.89 -13.48 8.09
N LEU A 51 -9.80 -12.83 8.49
CA LEU A 51 -8.46 -13.06 7.98
C LEU A 51 -7.67 -13.75 9.08
N ILE A 52 -7.43 -15.05 8.90
CA ILE A 52 -6.74 -15.89 9.88
C ILE A 52 -5.30 -16.09 9.41
N LEU A 53 -4.34 -15.64 10.21
CA LEU A 53 -2.92 -15.90 10.02
C LEU A 53 -2.51 -17.07 10.92
N PHE A 54 -2.08 -18.18 10.34
CA PHE A 54 -1.34 -19.22 11.05
C PHE A 54 0.14 -18.97 10.84
N ASP A 55 0.87 -18.69 11.93
CA ASP A 55 2.29 -18.39 11.83
C ASP A 55 3.06 -18.89 13.05
N GLU A 56 4.34 -19.16 12.86
CA GLU A 56 5.27 -19.51 13.92
C GLU A 56 5.67 -18.23 14.65
N VAL A 57 5.46 -18.16 15.98
CA VAL A 57 5.81 -16.99 16.77
C VAL A 57 6.46 -17.41 18.10
N PRO A 58 7.73 -17.00 18.38
CA PRO A 58 8.68 -16.43 17.43
C PRO A 58 8.97 -17.40 16.29
N GLY A 59 9.15 -16.89 15.08
CA GLY A 59 9.26 -17.68 13.86
C GLY A 59 10.58 -17.53 13.13
N CYS A 60 10.74 -18.31 12.06
CA CYS A 60 11.92 -18.21 11.20
C CYS A 60 11.96 -16.90 10.39
N GLN A 61 13.05 -16.70 9.64
CA GLN A 61 13.22 -15.49 8.82
C GLN A 61 12.10 -15.29 7.80
N THR A 62 11.46 -16.35 7.30
CA THR A 62 10.29 -16.24 6.41
C THR A 62 9.12 -15.55 7.11
N CYS A 63 8.79 -15.96 8.34
CA CYS A 63 7.73 -15.37 9.15
C CYS A 63 8.02 -13.89 9.43
N VAL A 64 9.24 -13.59 9.87
CA VAL A 64 9.69 -12.22 10.14
C VAL A 64 9.60 -11.34 8.88
N ARG A 65 10.04 -11.83 7.73
CA ARG A 65 9.97 -11.08 6.46
C ARG A 65 8.53 -10.87 6.01
N TYR A 66 7.67 -11.87 6.15
CA TYR A 66 6.25 -11.73 5.82
C TYR A 66 5.59 -10.66 6.70
N GLY A 67 5.86 -10.69 8.01
CA GLY A 67 5.45 -9.65 8.96
C GLY A 67 5.94 -8.25 8.58
N GLN A 68 7.23 -8.11 8.30
CA GLN A 68 7.88 -6.81 8.02
C GLN A 68 7.53 -6.23 6.64
N HIS A 69 7.30 -7.06 5.63
CA HIS A 69 7.11 -6.58 4.25
C HIS A 69 5.66 -6.63 3.80
N VAL A 70 4.90 -7.67 4.17
CA VAL A 70 3.51 -7.82 3.75
C VAL A 70 2.58 -7.24 4.81
N LEU A 71 2.63 -7.79 6.03
CA LEU A 71 1.72 -7.42 7.11
C LEU A 71 2.04 -6.06 7.75
N SER A 72 3.04 -5.34 7.24
CA SER A 72 3.39 -3.98 7.65
C SER A 72 3.18 -2.93 6.56
N HIS A 73 2.76 -3.31 5.35
CA HIS A 73 2.44 -2.34 4.30
C HIS A 73 1.20 -1.52 4.69
N PRO A 74 1.25 -0.17 4.72
CA PRO A 74 0.18 0.66 5.31
C PRO A 74 -1.23 0.36 4.77
N LEU A 75 -1.36 0.23 3.45
CA LEU A 75 -2.65 -0.06 2.81
C LEU A 75 -3.13 -1.51 2.99
N ILE A 76 -2.20 -2.46 3.20
CA ILE A 76 -2.56 -3.86 3.47
C ILE A 76 -3.04 -3.99 4.91
N VAL A 77 -2.33 -3.33 5.85
CA VAL A 77 -2.72 -3.27 7.26
C VAL A 77 -4.12 -2.70 7.40
N GLU A 78 -4.39 -1.58 6.73
CA GLU A 78 -5.71 -0.98 6.71
C GLU A 78 -6.77 -1.91 6.12
N ALA A 79 -6.50 -2.51 4.96
CA ALA A 79 -7.45 -3.45 4.35
C ALA A 79 -7.73 -4.66 5.27
N ALA A 80 -6.72 -5.19 5.95
CA ALA A 80 -6.86 -6.31 6.87
C ALA A 80 -7.69 -5.94 8.11
N GLU A 81 -7.58 -4.70 8.60
CA GLU A 81 -8.25 -4.25 9.82
C GLU A 81 -9.65 -3.67 9.58
N ASP A 82 -9.88 -3.07 8.42
CA ASP A 82 -11.13 -2.37 8.11
C ASP A 82 -12.11 -3.31 7.39
N LEU A 83 -11.61 -4.16 6.47
CA LEU A 83 -12.44 -5.06 5.65
C LEU A 83 -12.58 -6.46 6.25
N PHE A 84 -11.68 -6.86 7.16
CA PHE A 84 -11.68 -8.19 7.78
C PHE A 84 -11.66 -8.08 9.32
N VAL A 85 -11.90 -9.21 9.97
CA VAL A 85 -11.56 -9.44 11.37
C VAL A 85 -10.23 -10.22 11.40
N PRO A 86 -9.10 -9.56 11.67
CA PRO A 86 -7.80 -10.21 11.71
C PRO A 86 -7.61 -11.01 13.01
N VAL A 87 -7.27 -12.30 12.89
CA VAL A 87 -6.91 -13.17 14.01
C VAL A 87 -5.63 -13.93 13.69
N ALA A 88 -4.66 -13.87 14.59
CA ALA A 88 -3.46 -14.68 14.49
C ALA A 88 -3.70 -15.98 15.26
N ILE A 89 -3.09 -17.07 14.81
CA ILE A 89 -3.01 -18.38 15.46
C ILE A 89 -1.54 -18.79 15.44
N PHE A 90 -0.97 -19.06 16.61
CA PHE A 90 0.45 -19.44 16.69
C PHE A 90 0.58 -20.95 16.41
N ASN A 91 1.17 -21.30 15.28
CA ASN A 91 1.20 -22.68 14.79
C ASN A 91 2.18 -23.59 15.57
N ASN A 92 2.95 -23.02 16.49
CA ASN A 92 3.89 -23.66 17.39
C ASN A 92 3.42 -23.65 18.86
N ALA A 93 2.20 -23.16 19.13
CA ALA A 93 1.62 -23.07 20.46
C ALA A 93 0.57 -24.17 20.71
N GLY A 94 0.41 -24.52 21.99
CA GLY A 94 -0.62 -25.45 22.46
C GLY A 94 -1.99 -24.78 22.69
N GLY A 95 -2.87 -25.48 23.41
CA GLY A 95 -4.14 -24.91 23.89
C GLY A 95 -5.08 -24.48 22.77
N ALA A 96 -5.60 -23.25 22.85
CA ALA A 96 -6.58 -22.72 21.90
C ALA A 96 -6.02 -22.60 20.47
N ASP A 97 -4.73 -22.29 20.31
CA ASP A 97 -4.08 -22.24 19.00
C ASP A 97 -4.03 -23.65 18.38
N ARG A 98 -3.69 -24.66 19.17
CA ARG A 98 -3.69 -26.07 18.72
C ARG A 98 -5.08 -26.53 18.29
N ALA A 99 -6.13 -26.17 19.02
CA ALA A 99 -7.50 -26.47 18.64
C ALA A 99 -7.90 -25.80 17.32
N ALA A 100 -7.43 -24.57 17.06
CA ALA A 100 -7.63 -23.91 15.77
C ALA A 100 -6.88 -24.61 14.63
N LEU A 101 -5.62 -25.04 14.83
CA LEU A 101 -4.88 -25.83 13.85
C LEU A 101 -5.65 -27.10 13.46
N GLU A 102 -6.15 -27.85 14.44
CA GLU A 102 -6.93 -29.07 14.21
C GLU A 102 -8.23 -28.78 13.44
N ARG A 103 -8.90 -27.67 13.76
CA ARG A 103 -10.13 -27.25 13.06
C ARG A 103 -9.91 -26.96 11.58
N PHE A 104 -8.75 -26.43 11.21
CA PHE A 104 -8.40 -26.04 9.84
C PHE A 104 -7.49 -27.04 9.14
N GLU A 105 -7.15 -28.14 9.81
CA GLU A 105 -6.18 -29.15 9.34
C GLU A 105 -4.83 -28.53 8.96
N GLU A 106 -4.41 -27.49 9.70
CA GLU A 106 -3.13 -26.83 9.48
C GLU A 106 -2.02 -27.54 10.27
N PRO A 107 -0.86 -27.82 9.64
CA PRO A 107 0.25 -28.42 10.34
C PRO A 107 0.87 -27.43 11.33
N SER A 108 1.44 -27.98 12.41
CA SER A 108 2.33 -27.22 13.29
C SER A 108 3.67 -26.96 12.62
N TRP A 109 4.33 -25.84 12.94
CA TRP A 109 5.67 -25.49 12.46
C TRP A 109 5.79 -25.34 10.93
N ASN A 110 4.81 -24.70 10.29
CA ASN A 110 4.89 -24.33 8.88
C ASN A 110 5.22 -22.84 8.70
N ASN A 111 5.65 -22.48 7.49
CA ASN A 111 5.71 -21.09 7.06
C ASN A 111 4.31 -20.44 7.11
N PRO A 112 4.21 -19.10 7.08
CA PRO A 112 2.93 -18.39 7.22
C PRO A 112 1.84 -18.93 6.30
N VAL A 113 0.63 -19.11 6.83
CA VAL A 113 -0.56 -19.47 6.05
C VAL A 113 -1.67 -18.49 6.35
N VAL A 114 -2.33 -18.01 5.31
CA VAL A 114 -3.53 -17.19 5.46
C VAL A 114 -4.77 -17.96 5.01
N ARG A 115 -5.78 -18.01 5.88
CA ARG A 115 -7.13 -18.49 5.57
C ARG A 115 -8.09 -17.30 5.61
N LEU A 116 -8.86 -17.15 4.54
CA LEU A 116 -9.92 -16.14 4.43
C LEU A 116 -11.27 -16.86 4.44
N VAL A 117 -12.05 -16.63 5.49
CA VAL A 117 -13.24 -17.44 5.80
C VAL A 117 -14.40 -16.56 6.26
N ASP A 118 -15.62 -17.07 6.16
CA ASP A 118 -16.78 -16.43 6.76
C ASP A 118 -16.85 -16.68 8.28
N ALA A 119 -17.87 -16.12 8.93
CA ALA A 119 -18.07 -16.28 10.37
C ALA A 119 -18.40 -17.72 10.83
N ALA A 120 -18.81 -18.59 9.91
CA ALA A 120 -19.02 -20.02 10.11
C ALA A 120 -17.73 -20.85 9.85
N LEU A 121 -16.62 -20.17 9.52
CA LEU A 121 -15.33 -20.74 9.13
C LEU A 121 -15.36 -21.47 7.78
N ALA A 122 -16.34 -21.19 6.92
CA ALA A 122 -16.35 -21.69 5.56
C ALA A 122 -15.37 -20.87 4.70
N PRO A 123 -14.58 -21.51 3.82
CA PRO A 123 -13.59 -20.82 3.00
C PRO A 123 -14.24 -19.88 1.98
N LEU A 124 -13.74 -18.65 1.92
CA LEU A 124 -14.14 -17.63 0.94
C LEU A 124 -13.10 -17.42 -0.16
N ALA A 125 -11.87 -17.88 0.06
CA ALA A 125 -10.80 -17.88 -0.91
C ALA A 125 -9.92 -19.14 -0.73
N PRO A 126 -9.12 -19.52 -1.75
CA PRO A 126 -8.12 -20.56 -1.60
C PRO A 126 -7.18 -20.29 -0.42
N ARG A 127 -6.70 -21.36 0.21
CA ARG A 127 -5.64 -21.29 1.23
C ARG A 127 -4.41 -20.63 0.62
N ILE A 128 -3.95 -19.52 1.22
CA ILE A 128 -2.73 -18.84 0.79
C ILE A 128 -1.54 -19.45 1.52
N SER A 129 -0.68 -20.12 0.78
CA SER A 129 0.53 -20.75 1.29
C SER A 129 1.56 -20.86 0.17
N GLY A 130 2.84 -20.65 0.48
CA GLY A 130 3.91 -20.68 -0.53
C GLY A 130 4.00 -19.43 -1.39
N ASP A 131 2.96 -18.59 -1.41
CA ASP A 131 3.01 -17.22 -1.92
C ASP A 131 3.03 -16.22 -0.76
N TYR A 132 4.21 -15.66 -0.52
CA TYR A 132 4.46 -14.67 0.55
C TYR A 132 4.58 -13.25 -0.02
N SER A 133 4.03 -13.01 -1.20
CA SER A 133 4.01 -11.68 -1.82
C SER A 133 2.87 -10.82 -1.27
N GLN A 134 3.02 -9.51 -1.39
CA GLN A 134 1.94 -8.57 -1.11
C GLN A 134 0.74 -8.76 -2.07
N ALA A 135 1.04 -9.03 -3.35
CA ALA A 135 0.04 -9.30 -4.38
C ALA A 135 -0.82 -10.53 -4.05
N GLY A 136 -0.20 -11.65 -3.68
CA GLY A 136 -0.91 -12.90 -3.36
C GLY A 136 -1.90 -12.74 -2.20
N LEU A 137 -1.51 -12.03 -1.13
CA LEU A 137 -2.43 -11.72 -0.04
C LEU A 137 -3.62 -10.86 -0.52
N LEU A 138 -3.35 -9.81 -1.29
CA LEU A 138 -4.39 -8.91 -1.78
C LEU A 138 -5.33 -9.57 -2.80
N GLU A 139 -4.83 -10.47 -3.64
CA GLU A 139 -5.64 -11.27 -4.56
C GLU A 139 -6.59 -12.19 -3.78
N GLY A 140 -6.09 -12.85 -2.73
CA GLY A 140 -6.95 -13.63 -1.84
C GLY A 140 -7.99 -12.78 -1.11
N MET A 141 -7.60 -11.61 -0.59
CA MET A 141 -8.54 -10.69 0.07
C MET A 141 -9.67 -10.26 -0.88
N GLN A 142 -9.35 -9.90 -2.13
CA GLN A 142 -10.36 -9.54 -3.12
C GLN A 142 -11.27 -10.71 -3.49
N ALA A 143 -10.73 -11.91 -3.63
CA ALA A 143 -11.52 -13.11 -3.86
C ALA A 143 -12.49 -13.38 -2.69
N ALA A 144 -12.01 -13.24 -1.45
CA ALA A 144 -12.83 -13.44 -0.26
C ALA A 144 -13.97 -12.42 -0.13
N LEU A 145 -13.69 -11.13 -0.38
CA LEU A 145 -14.72 -10.09 -0.39
C LEU A 145 -15.77 -10.38 -1.47
N THR A 146 -15.33 -10.74 -2.68
CA THR A 146 -16.23 -11.10 -3.79
C THR A 146 -17.11 -12.29 -3.43
N SER A 147 -16.53 -13.36 -2.87
CA SER A 147 -17.27 -14.55 -2.45
C SER A 147 -18.24 -14.28 -1.30
N ALA A 148 -17.93 -13.31 -0.43
CA ALA A 148 -18.81 -12.86 0.64
C ALA A 148 -19.91 -11.89 0.15
N GLY A 149 -19.95 -11.56 -1.14
CA GLY A 149 -20.87 -10.57 -1.70
C GLY A 149 -20.56 -9.13 -1.25
N GLN A 150 -19.35 -8.88 -0.78
CA GLN A 150 -18.88 -7.56 -0.35
C GLN A 150 -18.18 -6.84 -1.52
N PRO A 151 -18.37 -5.52 -1.65
CA PRO A 151 -17.68 -4.76 -2.68
C PRO A 151 -16.18 -4.73 -2.41
N VAL A 152 -15.39 -4.93 -3.45
CA VAL A 152 -13.95 -4.71 -3.40
C VAL A 152 -13.68 -3.20 -3.54
N PRO A 153 -13.05 -2.53 -2.56
CA PRO A 153 -12.75 -1.11 -2.68
C PRO A 153 -11.78 -0.84 -3.84
N THR A 154 -12.01 0.25 -4.58
CA THR A 154 -11.20 0.61 -5.76
C THR A 154 -9.72 0.81 -5.43
N TYR A 155 -9.39 1.41 -4.27
CA TYR A 155 -7.99 1.55 -3.82
C TYR A 155 -7.30 0.18 -3.67
N LEU A 156 -8.03 -0.84 -3.21
CA LEU A 156 -7.50 -2.20 -3.01
C LEU A 156 -7.16 -2.83 -4.36
N SER A 157 -8.09 -2.80 -5.33
CA SER A 157 -7.84 -3.32 -6.68
C SER A 157 -6.71 -2.58 -7.40
N ASN A 158 -6.60 -1.26 -7.21
CA ASN A 158 -5.50 -0.48 -7.77
C ASN A 158 -4.15 -0.88 -7.17
N LEU A 159 -4.09 -1.07 -5.85
CA LEU A 159 -2.89 -1.54 -5.15
C LEU A 159 -2.46 -2.93 -5.61
N THR A 160 -3.41 -3.88 -5.70
CA THR A 160 -3.10 -5.23 -6.21
C THR A 160 -2.52 -5.16 -7.61
N ARG A 161 -3.14 -4.38 -8.50
CA ARG A 161 -2.66 -4.23 -9.88
C ARG A 161 -1.23 -3.70 -9.93
N GLU A 162 -0.91 -2.72 -9.10
CA GLU A 162 0.44 -2.15 -9.02
C GLU A 162 1.47 -3.17 -8.52
N LEU A 163 1.12 -3.97 -7.51
CA LEU A 163 2.01 -4.98 -6.95
C LEU A 163 2.15 -6.22 -7.85
N SER A 164 1.20 -6.45 -8.76
CA SER A 164 1.23 -7.51 -9.79
C SER A 164 1.71 -6.99 -11.16
N LEU A 165 2.44 -5.87 -11.19
CA LEU A 165 3.03 -5.34 -12.43
C LEU A 165 4.15 -6.26 -12.96
N PRO A 166 4.26 -6.41 -14.28
CA PRO A 166 5.41 -7.07 -14.89
C PRO A 166 6.59 -6.08 -14.89
N PRO A 167 7.76 -6.45 -15.44
CA PRO A 167 8.78 -5.47 -15.78
C PRO A 167 8.18 -4.31 -16.58
N THR A 168 8.20 -3.12 -15.99
CA THR A 168 7.65 -1.90 -16.60
C THR A 168 8.59 -1.34 -17.64
N LYS A 169 8.08 -0.43 -18.47
CA LYS A 169 8.87 0.33 -19.45
C LYS A 169 8.77 1.81 -19.17
N THR A 170 9.77 2.56 -19.64
CA THR A 170 9.82 4.02 -19.51
C THR A 170 9.71 4.71 -20.87
N ALA A 171 9.09 5.88 -20.89
CA ALA A 171 9.06 6.82 -22.00
C ALA A 171 9.29 8.23 -21.46
N HIS A 172 9.82 9.12 -22.30
CA HIS A 172 10.08 10.51 -21.93
C HIS A 172 9.35 11.43 -22.90
N TYR A 173 8.78 12.50 -22.35
CA TYR A 173 8.05 13.51 -23.12
C TYR A 173 8.61 14.87 -22.76
N SER A 174 9.08 15.62 -23.77
CA SER A 174 9.39 17.04 -23.56
C SER A 174 8.07 17.80 -23.37
N MET A 175 8.04 18.64 -22.35
CA MET A 175 6.87 19.42 -21.97
C MET A 175 7.20 20.91 -22.10
N TYR A 176 6.17 21.72 -22.34
CA TYR A 176 6.27 23.15 -22.10
C TYR A 176 6.32 23.45 -20.59
N CYS A 177 5.45 22.77 -19.84
CA CYS A 177 5.47 22.74 -18.39
C CYS A 177 5.28 21.29 -17.92
N PHE A 178 6.22 20.73 -17.18
CA PHE A 178 6.12 19.37 -16.63
C PHE A 178 5.01 19.21 -15.58
N TRP A 179 4.52 20.26 -14.91
CA TRP A 179 3.47 20.13 -13.89
C TRP A 179 2.11 19.85 -14.52
N SER A 180 1.75 20.60 -15.57
CA SER A 180 0.59 20.25 -16.40
C SER A 180 0.84 18.97 -17.18
N GLY A 181 2.11 18.68 -17.50
CA GLY A 181 2.51 17.44 -18.14
C GLY A 181 2.24 16.19 -17.31
N GLU A 182 2.61 16.18 -16.03
CA GLU A 182 2.29 15.09 -15.10
C GLU A 182 0.78 14.92 -14.93
N VAL A 183 0.01 16.01 -14.95
CA VAL A 183 -1.46 15.97 -14.91
C VAL A 183 -2.06 15.38 -16.19
N CYS A 184 -1.49 15.69 -17.35
CA CYS A 184 -1.92 15.08 -18.60
C CYS A 184 -1.61 13.58 -18.63
N LEU A 185 -0.33 13.26 -18.47
CA LEU A 185 0.22 11.93 -18.71
C LEU A 185 -0.16 10.94 -17.61
N GLY A 186 -0.33 11.40 -16.37
CA GLY A 186 -0.65 10.55 -15.23
C GLY A 186 -2.05 9.90 -15.27
N GLU A 187 -2.98 10.38 -16.10
CA GLU A 187 -4.30 9.75 -16.29
C GLU A 187 -4.34 8.78 -17.47
N LEU A 188 -3.27 8.69 -18.25
CA LEU A 188 -3.30 7.87 -19.45
C LEU A 188 -3.41 6.38 -19.08
N PRO A 189 -4.29 5.62 -19.74
CA PRO A 189 -4.44 4.19 -19.47
C PRO A 189 -3.10 3.45 -19.57
N GLY A 190 -2.77 2.68 -18.53
CA GLY A 190 -1.53 1.91 -18.47
C GLY A 190 -0.33 2.67 -17.89
N VAL A 191 -0.44 3.98 -17.64
CA VAL A 191 0.56 4.72 -16.87
C VAL A 191 0.55 4.27 -15.41
N VAL A 192 1.74 4.02 -14.90
CA VAL A 192 2.01 3.60 -13.52
C VAL A 192 2.60 4.76 -12.74
N GLU A 193 3.59 5.46 -13.29
CA GLU A 193 4.24 6.57 -12.59
C GLU A 193 4.60 7.67 -13.59
N THR A 194 4.43 8.93 -13.20
CA THR A 194 5.10 10.05 -13.86
C THR A 194 6.21 10.58 -12.98
N ARG A 195 7.26 11.18 -13.55
CA ARG A 195 8.27 11.92 -12.79
C ARG A 195 8.64 13.19 -13.53
N ALA A 196 8.55 14.33 -12.85
CA ALA A 196 9.01 15.60 -13.38
C ALA A 196 10.54 15.72 -13.32
N GLY A 197 11.15 16.25 -14.37
CA GLY A 197 12.59 16.49 -14.40
C GLY A 197 13.04 17.24 -15.65
N PHE A 198 14.32 17.13 -15.95
CA PHE A 198 14.95 17.85 -17.04
C PHE A 198 15.79 16.92 -17.91
N ALA A 199 15.80 17.17 -19.21
CA ALA A 199 16.78 16.60 -20.12
C ALA A 199 17.12 17.63 -21.21
N ASP A 200 18.40 17.80 -21.50
CA ASP A 200 18.91 18.71 -22.53
C ASP A 200 18.32 20.14 -22.44
N GLY A 201 18.21 20.66 -21.22
CA GLY A 201 17.68 22.00 -20.94
C GLY A 201 16.15 22.14 -21.09
N LYS A 202 15.44 21.05 -21.37
CA LYS A 202 13.97 21.03 -21.48
C LYS A 202 13.35 20.46 -20.21
N GLU A 203 12.15 20.93 -19.89
CA GLU A 203 11.27 20.23 -18.95
C GLU A 203 10.78 18.93 -19.57
N VAL A 204 10.86 17.85 -18.80
CA VAL A 204 10.55 16.49 -19.25
C VAL A 204 9.72 15.79 -18.18
N VAL A 205 8.76 15.00 -18.64
CA VAL A 205 8.10 14.00 -17.81
C VAL A 205 8.56 12.62 -18.25
N GLU A 206 9.19 11.88 -17.33
CA GLU A 206 9.40 10.44 -17.45
C GLU A 206 8.07 9.75 -17.09
N VAL A 207 7.66 8.78 -17.91
CA VAL A 207 6.46 7.97 -17.72
C VAL A 207 6.85 6.51 -17.64
N THR A 208 6.60 5.89 -16.50
CA THR A 208 6.64 4.44 -16.31
C THR A 208 5.27 3.85 -16.63
N TYR A 209 5.21 2.81 -17.46
CA TYR A 209 3.95 2.20 -17.91
C TYR A 209 3.97 0.67 -17.91
N ASP A 210 2.77 0.07 -17.80
CA ASP A 210 2.55 -1.39 -17.92
C ASP A 210 2.43 -1.78 -19.41
N PRO A 211 3.42 -2.51 -19.97
CA PRO A 211 3.40 -2.91 -21.37
C PRO A 211 2.29 -3.92 -21.72
N ARG A 212 1.61 -4.54 -20.74
CA ARG A 212 0.42 -5.38 -20.98
C ARG A 212 -0.83 -4.55 -21.28
N ARG A 213 -0.85 -3.28 -20.88
CA ARG A 213 -2.03 -2.39 -21.00
C ARG A 213 -1.88 -1.33 -22.07
N VAL A 214 -0.66 -0.85 -22.31
CA VAL A 214 -0.42 0.20 -23.31
C VAL A 214 0.91 -0.05 -24.03
N THR A 215 0.89 0.12 -25.36
CA THR A 215 2.11 0.07 -26.16
C THR A 215 2.78 1.43 -26.19
N ARG A 216 4.07 1.48 -26.53
CA ARG A 216 4.78 2.75 -26.68
C ARG A 216 4.10 3.67 -27.71
N ALA A 217 3.68 3.12 -28.85
CA ALA A 217 3.01 3.90 -29.90
C ALA A 217 1.66 4.45 -29.42
N ALA A 218 0.87 3.65 -28.70
CA ALA A 218 -0.41 4.12 -28.14
C ALA A 218 -0.21 5.20 -27.07
N LEU A 219 0.83 5.08 -26.25
CA LEU A 219 1.19 6.10 -25.26
C LEU A 219 1.64 7.40 -25.94
N ASP A 220 2.49 7.31 -26.96
CA ASP A 220 2.94 8.47 -27.75
C ASP A 220 1.76 9.17 -28.46
N GLU A 221 0.81 8.40 -28.97
CA GLU A 221 -0.44 8.93 -29.55
C GLU A 221 -1.28 9.66 -28.50
N ALA A 222 -1.49 9.03 -27.34
CA ALA A 222 -2.29 9.60 -26.26
C ALA A 222 -1.63 10.84 -25.60
N ALA A 223 -0.30 10.96 -25.71
CA ALA A 223 0.45 12.12 -25.25
C ALA A 223 0.35 13.33 -26.21
N LYS A 224 -0.18 13.15 -27.43
CA LYS A 224 -0.39 14.26 -28.36
C LYS A 224 -1.32 15.29 -27.73
N GLY A 225 -0.91 16.56 -27.79
CA GLY A 225 -1.65 17.66 -27.18
C GLY A 225 -1.19 18.04 -25.78
N CYS A 226 -0.31 17.26 -25.14
CA CYS A 226 0.32 17.67 -23.90
C CYS A 226 1.85 17.55 -23.85
N GLY A 227 2.44 16.61 -24.60
CA GLY A 227 3.89 16.44 -24.68
C GLY A 227 4.36 15.99 -26.06
N THR A 228 5.67 16.08 -26.29
CA THR A 228 6.30 15.51 -27.49
C THR A 228 7.23 14.36 -27.09
N PRO A 229 7.11 13.17 -27.69
CA PRO A 229 8.00 12.05 -27.39
C PRO A 229 9.48 12.44 -27.56
N LEU A 230 10.30 12.08 -26.58
CA LEU A 230 11.72 12.45 -26.51
C LEU A 230 12.58 11.21 -26.23
N PRO A 231 12.84 10.36 -27.25
CA PRO A 231 13.57 9.11 -27.06
C PRO A 231 15.08 9.34 -26.79
N GLY A 232 15.69 8.44 -26.00
CA GLY A 232 17.16 8.35 -25.88
C GLY A 232 17.83 9.46 -25.06
N VAL A 233 17.08 10.18 -24.23
CA VAL A 233 17.61 11.30 -23.44
C VAL A 233 18.13 10.91 -22.06
N GLY A 234 19.11 11.68 -21.58
CA GLY A 234 19.60 11.61 -20.20
C GLY A 234 18.68 12.37 -19.25
N PHE A 235 17.66 11.70 -18.71
CA PHE A 235 16.70 12.27 -17.78
C PHE A 235 17.32 12.50 -16.39
N LYS A 236 17.09 13.70 -15.84
CA LYS A 236 17.45 14.08 -14.46
C LYS A 236 16.17 14.43 -13.69
N PRO A 237 15.73 13.59 -12.73
CA PRO A 237 14.52 13.87 -11.96
C PRO A 237 14.69 15.11 -11.08
N SER A 238 13.62 15.88 -10.92
CA SER A 238 13.57 17.04 -10.02
C SER A 238 12.63 16.77 -8.86
N ALA A 239 13.18 16.32 -7.72
CA ALA A 239 12.39 16.00 -6.53
C ALA A 239 11.61 17.20 -5.98
N ARG A 240 12.11 18.43 -6.18
CA ARG A 240 11.38 19.63 -5.78
C ARG A 240 10.18 19.90 -6.67
N ASP A 241 10.20 19.43 -7.92
CA ASP A 241 9.19 19.74 -8.94
C ASP A 241 8.18 18.62 -9.18
N ASP A 242 8.48 17.40 -8.72
CA ASP A 242 7.63 16.23 -8.84
C ASP A 242 6.33 16.34 -8.05
N LYS A 243 5.22 15.87 -8.65
CA LYS A 243 3.86 15.87 -8.09
C LYS A 243 3.46 17.22 -7.53
N TYR A 244 3.61 18.26 -8.35
CA TYR A 244 3.32 19.65 -7.96
C TYR A 244 1.95 19.83 -7.29
N GLN A 245 0.93 19.13 -7.77
CA GLN A 245 -0.44 19.27 -7.26
C GLN A 245 -0.60 18.76 -5.82
N LEU A 246 0.36 17.95 -5.35
CA LEU A 246 0.39 17.36 -4.02
C LEU A 246 1.37 18.06 -3.07
N ARG A 247 1.86 19.27 -3.41
CA ARG A 247 2.79 20.01 -2.54
C ARG A 247 2.17 20.52 -1.23
N GLY A 248 0.84 20.57 -1.14
CA GLY A 248 0.14 20.95 0.10
C GLY A 248 0.50 20.04 1.27
N ALA A 249 0.66 20.62 2.47
CA ALA A 249 1.18 19.91 3.65
C ALA A 249 0.47 18.59 3.95
N ARG A 250 -0.87 18.56 3.84
CA ARG A 250 -1.70 17.40 4.15
C ARG A 250 -1.40 16.18 3.27
N TRP A 251 -1.12 16.40 1.98
CA TRP A 251 -0.81 15.31 1.04
C TRP A 251 0.52 14.62 1.34
N ARG A 252 1.48 15.34 1.94
CA ARG A 252 2.82 14.83 2.26
C ARG A 252 2.82 13.90 3.46
N GLU A 253 1.78 13.96 4.29
CA GLU A 253 1.62 13.16 5.51
C GLU A 253 0.99 11.79 5.22
N VAL A 254 0.45 11.61 4.02
CA VAL A 254 -0.25 10.39 3.63
C VAL A 254 0.63 9.54 2.72
N PHE A 255 0.92 8.32 3.18
CA PHE A 255 1.61 7.33 2.35
C PHE A 255 0.79 7.04 1.09
N MET A 256 1.40 7.16 -0.08
CA MET A 256 0.83 6.72 -1.35
C MET A 256 1.89 5.96 -2.15
N THR A 257 1.48 4.86 -2.79
CA THR A 257 2.31 4.17 -3.76
C THR A 257 2.60 5.06 -4.98
N PRO A 258 3.63 4.77 -5.79
CA PRO A 258 3.88 5.52 -7.03
C PRO A 258 2.66 5.66 -7.94
N ALA A 259 1.89 4.59 -8.14
CA ALA A 259 0.70 4.65 -8.99
C ALA A 259 -0.46 5.41 -8.37
N GLN A 260 -0.72 5.21 -7.09
CA GLN A 260 -1.74 5.98 -6.39
C GLN A 260 -1.41 7.47 -6.41
N ARG A 261 -0.17 7.84 -6.11
CA ARG A 261 0.31 9.23 -6.10
C ARG A 261 0.23 9.90 -7.46
N THR A 262 0.57 9.18 -8.52
CA THR A 262 0.47 9.66 -9.91
C THR A 262 -0.98 9.94 -10.29
N ALA A 263 -1.88 9.00 -10.01
CA ALA A 263 -3.31 9.17 -10.29
C ALA A 263 -3.93 10.30 -9.47
N VAL A 264 -3.61 10.40 -8.18
CA VAL A 264 -4.10 11.46 -7.29
C VAL A 264 -3.57 12.83 -7.74
N ASN A 265 -2.28 12.96 -8.04
CA ASN A 265 -1.70 14.21 -8.55
C ASN A 265 -2.41 14.68 -9.81
N ALA A 266 -2.68 13.77 -10.75
CA ALA A 266 -3.35 14.11 -11.99
C ALA A 266 -4.79 14.58 -11.76
N ARG A 267 -5.58 13.83 -10.98
CA ARG A 267 -6.97 14.19 -10.67
C ARG A 267 -7.09 15.49 -9.87
N VAL A 268 -6.21 15.72 -8.88
CA VAL A 268 -6.16 16.99 -8.13
C VAL A 268 -5.89 18.16 -9.09
N GLY A 269 -4.94 18.00 -10.01
CA GLY A 269 -4.64 19.02 -11.02
C GLY A 269 -5.80 19.33 -11.99
N ARG A 270 -6.75 18.42 -12.13
CA ARG A 270 -7.99 18.61 -12.92
C ARG A 270 -9.21 19.00 -12.08
N GLY A 271 -9.06 19.16 -10.76
CA GLY A 271 -10.19 19.42 -9.86
C GLY A 271 -11.18 18.24 -9.77
N GLN A 272 -10.72 17.01 -10.02
CA GLN A 272 -11.53 15.81 -9.95
C GLN A 272 -11.50 15.16 -8.56
N PRO A 273 -12.54 14.42 -8.16
CA PRO A 273 -12.55 13.68 -6.91
C PRO A 273 -11.51 12.55 -6.91
N VAL A 274 -10.94 12.30 -5.73
CA VAL A 274 -9.90 11.27 -5.51
C VAL A 274 -10.26 10.25 -4.43
N THR A 275 -11.46 10.35 -3.84
CA THR A 275 -11.87 9.51 -2.71
C THR A 275 -11.94 8.02 -3.07
N ASP A 276 -12.21 7.66 -4.33
CA ASP A 276 -12.13 6.28 -4.84
C ASP A 276 -10.69 5.77 -5.00
N LEU A 277 -9.71 6.67 -5.14
CA LEU A 277 -8.29 6.30 -5.25
C LEU A 277 -7.64 6.06 -3.90
N LEU A 278 -8.26 6.50 -2.81
CA LEU A 278 -7.70 6.54 -1.48
C LEU A 278 -8.39 5.52 -0.56
N SER A 279 -7.66 5.02 0.41
CA SER A 279 -8.23 4.21 1.49
C SER A 279 -8.94 5.10 2.53
N PRO A 280 -9.90 4.57 3.30
CA PRO A 280 -10.60 5.31 4.34
C PRO A 280 -9.71 6.12 5.29
N ARG A 281 -8.57 5.59 5.74
CA ARG A 281 -7.64 6.30 6.65
C ARG A 281 -6.88 7.40 5.94
N GLN A 282 -6.55 7.22 4.65
CA GLN A 282 -5.97 8.29 3.85
C GLN A 282 -6.96 9.46 3.71
N ILE A 283 -8.23 9.15 3.41
CA ILE A 283 -9.32 10.15 3.32
C ILE A 283 -9.47 10.88 4.66
N ALA A 284 -9.55 10.14 5.77
CA ALA A 284 -9.68 10.71 7.11
C ALA A 284 -8.49 11.63 7.46
N ALA A 285 -7.25 11.23 7.17
CA ALA A 285 -6.05 12.05 7.40
C ALA A 285 -6.08 13.35 6.57
N LEU A 286 -6.59 13.27 5.34
CA LEU A 286 -6.75 14.41 4.44
C LEU A 286 -8.02 15.22 4.71
N GLY A 287 -8.88 14.79 5.64
CA GLY A 287 -10.17 15.41 5.95
C GLY A 287 -10.97 15.75 4.70
N LEU A 288 -11.08 14.77 3.80
CA LEU A 288 -11.85 14.81 2.57
C LEU A 288 -13.19 14.10 2.73
#